data_AF-A0A522D4N4-F1
#
_entry.id   AF-A0A522D4N4-F1
#
_cell.length_a   1.000
_cell.length_b   1.000
_cell.length_c   1.000
_cell.angle_alpha   90.00
_cell.angle_beta   90.00
_cell.angle_gamma   90.00
#
_symmetry.space_group_name_H-M   'P 1'
#
loop_
_entity.id
_entity.type
_entity.pdbx_description
1 polymer ?
#
loop_
_entity_poly.entity_id
_entity_poly.type
_entity_poly.pdbx_seq_one_letter_code
_entity_poly.pdbx_strand_id
1 'polypeptide(L)'
;MMDNPFQAYLKKARALEEKAKRTGKKDNLTPKESRENTYGGKPYSFPVYWAMHRVRKTYTNREAIAYVILAVPIVFAALFLFLVSLDWPITPFLYRARIITAIALGVWLVYCMRRKILCLATFPFFRNWDKRLSFTVTGWDQLVASDNFTNICSWRTPCSITVMYAKDTEEFRELVRSIFYIFCSRTLPVFEAFESEESDAWGYNGYSLQGRANCTIAGYLYYLVRKDLKKVARITGNIREVAIACSHYEKVYEKTTTSSDSEGTSS
;
A
#
# COMPACT_ATOMS: atom_id res chain seq x y z
N MET A 1 -23.79 13.86 -25.98
CA MET A 1 -23.26 12.48 -25.87
C MET A 1 -22.13 12.50 -24.86
N MET A 2 -22.32 11.92 -23.67
CA MET A 2 -21.20 11.72 -22.74
C MET A 2 -20.44 10.49 -23.19
N ASP A 3 -19.16 10.63 -23.53
CA ASP A 3 -18.29 9.50 -23.82
C ASP A 3 -18.41 8.48 -22.69
N ASN A 4 -18.78 7.25 -23.04
CA ASN A 4 -18.93 6.19 -22.05
C ASN A 4 -17.58 6.05 -21.33
N PRO A 5 -17.50 6.32 -20.01
CA PRO A 5 -16.25 6.24 -19.27
C PRO A 5 -15.65 4.83 -19.25
N PHE A 6 -16.37 3.82 -19.75
CA PHE A 6 -15.89 2.48 -20.05
C PHE A 6 -15.08 2.41 -21.36
N GLN A 7 -15.54 3.03 -22.44
CA GLN A 7 -14.83 3.09 -23.72
C GLN A 7 -13.45 3.76 -23.55
N ALA A 8 -13.36 4.79 -22.70
CA ALA A 8 -12.09 5.41 -22.35
C ALA A 8 -11.14 4.45 -21.59
N TYR A 9 -11.67 3.61 -20.70
CA TYR A 9 -10.89 2.60 -19.98
C TYR A 9 -10.40 1.49 -20.91
N LEU A 10 -11.28 0.96 -21.77
CA LEU A 10 -10.91 -0.04 -22.77
C LEU A 10 -9.87 0.50 -23.75
N LYS A 11 -10.05 1.73 -24.25
CA LYS A 11 -9.08 2.39 -25.12
C LYS A 11 -7.71 2.52 -24.45
N LYS A 12 -7.68 2.87 -23.16
CA LYS A 12 -6.44 2.96 -22.38
C LYS A 12 -5.80 1.58 -22.16
N ALA A 13 -6.59 0.55 -21.85
CA ALA A 13 -6.10 -0.82 -21.68
C ALA A 13 -5.50 -1.36 -22.99
N ARG A 14 -6.22 -1.21 -24.11
CA ARG A 14 -5.75 -1.61 -25.45
C ARG A 14 -4.49 -0.86 -25.86
N ALA A 15 -4.41 0.45 -25.61
CA ALA A 15 -3.20 1.23 -25.89
C ALA A 15 -1.99 0.77 -25.07
N LEU A 16 -2.19 0.39 -23.80
CA LEU A 16 -1.13 -0.18 -22.96
C LEU A 16 -0.72 -1.58 -23.43
N GLU A 17 -1.66 -2.39 -23.91
CA GLU A 17 -1.39 -3.72 -24.48
C GLU A 17 -0.61 -3.63 -25.79
N GLU A 18 -0.99 -2.73 -26.70
CA GLU A 18 -0.23 -2.47 -27.92
C GLU A 18 1.18 -1.95 -27.61
N LYS A 19 1.32 -1.07 -26.61
CA LYS A 19 2.63 -0.58 -26.18
C LYS A 19 3.48 -1.73 -25.61
N ALA A 20 2.90 -2.57 -24.76
CA ALA A 20 3.58 -3.74 -24.19
C ALA A 20 4.02 -4.74 -25.27
N LYS A 21 3.17 -5.02 -26.27
CA LYS A 21 3.52 -5.85 -27.43
C LYS A 21 4.66 -5.27 -28.27
N ARG A 22 4.74 -3.94 -28.38
CA ARG A 22 5.85 -3.25 -29.07
C ARG A 22 7.16 -3.31 -28.28
N THR A 23 7.10 -3.22 -26.95
CA THR A 23 8.28 -3.35 -26.07
C THR A 23 8.69 -4.79 -25.78
N GLY A 24 7.85 -5.78 -26.06
CA GLY A 24 8.19 -7.21 -25.97
C GLY A 24 9.16 -7.70 -27.05
N LYS A 25 9.66 -6.81 -27.91
CA LYS A 25 10.80 -7.09 -28.79
C LYS A 25 12.06 -7.02 -27.93
N LYS A 26 12.61 -8.19 -27.61
CA LYS A 26 13.83 -8.41 -26.80
C LYS A 26 14.97 -7.48 -27.23
N ASP A 27 15.09 -6.33 -26.59
CA ASP A 27 16.36 -5.65 -26.49
C ASP A 27 16.99 -6.11 -25.19
N ASN A 28 18.13 -6.80 -25.32
CA ASN A 28 19.01 -7.19 -24.22
C ASN A 28 19.45 -5.93 -23.47
N LEU A 29 18.66 -5.51 -22.48
CA LEU A 29 19.04 -4.47 -21.54
C LEU A 29 19.80 -5.16 -20.41
N THR A 30 21.13 -5.09 -20.50
CA THR A 30 22.02 -5.32 -19.37
C THR A 30 21.55 -4.50 -18.17
N PRO A 31 21.64 -5.04 -16.93
CA PRO A 31 21.22 -4.30 -15.74
C PRO A 31 22.12 -3.07 -15.63
N LYS A 32 21.57 -1.89 -15.94
CA LYS A 32 22.23 -0.64 -15.57
C LYS A 32 22.21 -0.60 -14.05
N GLU A 33 23.40 -0.48 -13.47
CA GLU A 33 23.63 -0.16 -12.05
C GLU A 33 22.50 0.71 -11.54
N SER A 34 21.86 0.25 -10.47
CA SER A 34 20.77 0.91 -9.78
C SER A 34 21.26 2.28 -9.30
N ARG A 35 21.18 3.28 -10.18
CA ARG A 35 21.04 4.66 -9.74
C ARG A 35 19.85 4.66 -8.80
N GLU A 36 20.06 5.20 -7.61
CA GLU A 36 19.00 5.73 -6.74
C GLU A 36 18.09 6.63 -7.57
N ASN A 37 17.17 6.00 -8.30
CA ASN A 37 16.13 6.69 -9.00
C ASN A 37 15.18 7.13 -7.90
N THR A 38 15.35 8.39 -7.54
CA THR A 38 14.29 9.39 -7.38
C THR A 38 13.05 9.00 -8.22
N TYR A 39 12.24 8.04 -7.73
CA TYR A 39 10.93 7.72 -8.29
C TYR A 39 9.99 8.90 -8.02
N GLY A 40 10.10 9.91 -8.87
CA GLY A 40 9.24 11.08 -8.96
C GLY A 40 7.84 10.67 -9.39
N GLY A 41 7.00 10.33 -8.42
CA GLY A 41 5.60 9.98 -8.64
C GLY A 41 5.09 9.03 -7.56
N LYS A 42 5.11 9.49 -6.30
CA LYS A 42 4.75 8.76 -5.07
C LYS A 42 3.66 7.70 -5.31
N PRO A 43 4.00 6.40 -5.41
CA PRO A 43 2.99 5.37 -5.63
C PRO A 43 2.06 5.23 -4.41
N TYR A 44 2.49 5.73 -3.24
CA TYR A 44 1.62 6.02 -2.11
C TYR A 44 1.83 7.42 -1.56
N SER A 45 0.73 8.15 -1.45
CA SER A 45 0.70 9.29 -0.56
C SER A 45 1.06 8.80 0.85
N PHE A 46 1.97 9.51 1.52
CA PHE A 46 2.29 9.35 2.95
C PHE A 46 1.05 9.02 3.83
N PRO A 47 -0.14 9.62 3.60
CA PRO A 47 -1.39 9.23 4.26
C PRO A 47 -1.74 7.74 4.21
N VAL A 48 -1.63 7.09 3.04
CA VAL A 48 -2.08 5.70 2.83
C VAL A 48 -1.20 4.73 3.62
N TYR A 49 0.12 4.86 3.49
CA TYR A 49 1.10 4.04 4.22
C TYR A 49 0.91 4.16 5.73
N TRP A 50 0.80 5.40 6.24
CA TRP A 50 0.62 5.64 7.67
C TRP A 50 -0.73 5.17 8.18
N ALA A 51 -1.80 5.29 7.39
CA ALA A 51 -3.10 4.78 7.77
C ALA A 51 -3.06 3.25 7.91
N MET A 52 -2.44 2.54 6.97
CA MET A 52 -2.25 1.08 7.03
C MET A 52 -1.37 0.66 8.22
N HIS A 53 -0.25 1.36 8.45
CA HIS A 53 0.58 1.15 9.63
C HIS A 53 -0.18 1.40 10.94
N ARG A 54 -1.06 2.42 10.98
CA ARG A 54 -1.94 2.65 12.14
C ARG A 54 -2.99 1.56 12.31
N VAL A 55 -3.57 1.02 11.23
CA VAL A 55 -4.50 -0.11 11.34
C VAL A 55 -3.79 -1.25 12.08
N ARG A 56 -2.57 -1.62 11.65
CA ARG A 56 -1.72 -2.60 12.35
C ARG A 56 -1.45 -2.24 13.81
N LYS A 57 -1.08 -0.98 14.10
CA LYS A 57 -0.82 -0.51 15.48
C LYS A 57 -2.07 -0.44 16.36
N THR A 58 -3.26 -0.20 15.79
CA THR A 58 -4.52 -0.13 16.54
C THR A 58 -4.92 -1.52 17.06
N TYR A 59 -4.53 -2.58 16.35
CA TYR A 59 -4.62 -3.95 16.85
C TYR A 59 -3.58 -4.28 17.94
N THR A 60 -2.56 -3.42 18.14
CA THR A 60 -1.44 -3.72 19.05
C THR A 60 -1.22 -2.77 20.22
N ASN A 61 -1.52 -1.45 20.24
CA ASN A 61 -1.53 -0.73 21.54
C ASN A 61 -1.99 0.74 21.64
N ARG A 62 -2.31 1.06 22.91
CA ARG A 62 -2.65 2.34 23.58
C ARG A 62 -1.59 3.46 23.51
N GLU A 63 -0.37 3.18 23.06
CA GLU A 63 0.79 4.09 23.17
C GLU A 63 0.70 5.34 22.29
N ALA A 64 0.08 5.24 21.11
CA ALA A 64 -0.04 6.39 20.20
C ALA A 64 -0.95 7.50 20.75
N ILE A 65 -1.92 7.14 21.60
CA ILE A 65 -2.80 8.07 22.30
C ILE A 65 -2.02 8.76 23.43
N ALA A 66 -1.21 8.00 24.17
CA ALA A 66 -0.38 8.53 25.25
C ALA A 66 0.62 9.61 24.76
N TYR A 67 1.27 9.41 23.61
CA TYR A 67 2.19 10.43 23.05
C TYR A 67 1.51 11.73 22.66
N VAL A 68 0.27 11.68 22.14
CA VAL A 68 -0.48 12.90 21.78
C VAL A 68 -0.96 13.62 23.04
N ILE A 69 -1.40 12.86 24.04
CA ILE A 69 -1.84 13.41 25.34
C ILE A 69 -0.66 14.01 26.12
N LEU A 70 0.54 13.43 26.06
CA LEU A 70 1.71 13.92 26.79
C LEU A 70 2.47 15.05 26.07
N ALA A 71 2.58 15.01 24.74
CA ALA A 71 3.39 15.99 24.02
C ALA A 71 2.73 17.37 23.92
N VAL A 72 1.40 17.44 23.80
CA VAL A 72 0.67 18.70 23.64
C VAL A 72 0.77 19.59 24.90
N PRO A 73 0.56 19.09 26.14
CA PRO A 73 0.73 19.87 27.36
C PRO A 73 2.15 20.38 27.60
N ILE A 74 3.17 19.58 27.28
CA ILE A 74 4.58 19.97 27.45
C ILE A 74 4.92 21.18 26.57
N VAL A 75 4.43 21.19 25.33
CA VAL A 75 4.61 22.32 24.42
C VAL A 75 3.85 23.56 24.90
N PHE A 76 2.61 23.39 25.37
CA PHE A 76 1.84 24.50 25.94
C PHE A 76 2.50 25.08 27.19
N ALA A 77 3.06 24.24 28.06
CA ALA A 77 3.80 24.66 29.25
C ALA A 77 5.06 25.44 28.86
N ALA A 78 5.82 24.98 27.85
CA ALA A 78 7.00 25.70 27.36
C ALA A 78 6.63 27.07 26.75
N LEU A 79 5.54 27.15 26.00
CA LEU A 79 5.00 28.41 25.46
C LEU A 79 4.48 29.35 26.57
N PHE A 80 3.83 28.81 27.59
CA PHE A 80 3.36 29.57 28.74
C PHE A 80 4.53 30.13 29.56
N LEU A 81 5.52 29.31 29.88
CA LEU A 81 6.74 29.75 30.56
C LEU A 81 7.50 30.81 29.74
N PHE A 82 7.50 30.66 28.41
CA PHE A 82 8.02 31.67 27.50
C PHE A 82 7.27 33.01 27.62
N LEU A 83 5.94 32.99 27.64
CA LEU A 83 5.12 34.20 27.78
C LEU A 83 5.28 34.87 29.16
N VAL A 84 5.32 34.09 30.25
CA VAL A 84 5.54 34.61 31.61
C VAL A 84 6.94 35.25 31.75
N SER A 85 7.92 34.78 30.98
CA SER A 85 9.28 35.34 30.98
C SER A 85 9.42 36.70 30.26
N LEU A 86 8.33 37.26 29.71
CA LEU A 86 8.31 38.57 29.01
C LEU A 86 8.37 39.77 29.97
N ASP A 87 7.93 39.61 31.21
CA ASP A 87 7.90 40.70 32.22
C ASP A 87 9.27 40.98 32.88
N TRP A 88 10.33 40.24 32.48
CA TRP A 88 11.68 40.48 32.97
C TRP A 88 12.41 41.56 32.15
N PRO A 89 13.17 42.47 32.79
CA PRO A 89 13.90 43.52 32.10
C PRO A 89 15.08 42.91 31.34
N ILE A 90 14.84 42.55 30.08
CA ILE A 90 15.79 41.87 29.21
C ILE A 90 16.20 42.83 28.10
N THR A 91 17.48 42.80 27.73
CA THR A 91 18.00 43.62 26.62
C THR A 91 17.23 43.37 25.33
N PRO A 92 16.97 44.40 24.50
CA PRO A 92 16.14 44.29 23.29
C PRO A 92 16.64 43.25 22.28
N PHE A 93 17.94 42.92 22.32
CA PHE A 93 18.54 41.85 21.53
C PHE A 93 18.00 40.46 21.93
N LEU A 94 17.99 40.15 23.23
CA LEU A 94 17.50 38.87 23.75
C LEU A 94 15.99 38.72 23.55
N TYR A 95 15.23 39.82 23.59
CA TYR A 95 13.81 39.84 23.25
C TYR A 95 13.55 39.41 21.79
N ARG A 96 14.31 39.98 20.84
CA ARG A 96 14.20 39.60 19.42
C ARG A 96 14.62 38.15 19.16
N ALA A 97 15.71 37.69 19.78
CA ALA A 97 16.16 36.31 19.67
C ALA A 97 15.09 35.31 20.16
N ARG A 98 14.46 35.61 21.30
CA ARG A 98 13.36 34.81 21.86
C ARG A 98 12.17 34.69 20.92
N ILE A 99 11.71 35.78 20.32
CA ILE A 99 10.60 35.77 19.36
C ILE A 99 10.93 34.88 18.16
N ILE A 100 12.14 35.03 17.61
CA ILE A 100 12.60 34.22 16.47
C ILE A 100 12.63 32.73 16.84
N THR A 101 13.15 32.37 18.01
CA THR A 101 13.17 30.99 18.49
C THR A 101 11.77 30.42 18.70
N ALA A 102 10.84 31.20 19.27
CA ALA A 102 9.46 30.77 19.45
C ALA A 102 8.73 30.55 18.11
N ILE A 103 8.93 31.44 17.14
CA ILE A 103 8.39 31.27 15.78
C ILE A 103 9.01 30.04 15.12
N ALA A 104 10.33 29.85 15.22
CA ALA A 104 11.02 28.69 14.65
C ALA A 104 10.51 27.37 15.26
N LEU A 105 10.34 27.32 16.58
CA LEU A 105 9.77 26.17 17.28
C LEU A 105 8.30 25.93 16.88
N GLY A 106 7.50 26.99 16.74
CA GLY A 106 6.13 26.90 16.27
C GLY A 106 6.02 26.34 14.85
N VAL A 107 6.85 26.84 13.92
CA VAL A 107 6.91 26.34 12.54
C VAL A 107 7.41 24.90 12.50
N TRP A 108 8.45 24.56 13.28
CA TRP A 108 8.96 23.19 13.39
C TRP A 108 7.89 22.24 13.94
N LEU A 109 7.17 22.66 14.98
CA LEU A 109 6.06 21.90 15.54
C LEU A 109 4.95 21.68 14.52
N VAL A 110 4.50 22.73 13.82
CA VAL A 110 3.49 22.62 12.77
C VAL A 110 3.99 21.68 11.66
N TYR A 111 5.26 21.75 11.28
CA TYR A 111 5.86 20.85 10.29
C TYR A 111 5.84 19.38 10.77
N CYS A 112 6.26 19.11 12.02
CA CYS A 112 6.24 17.79 12.64
C CYS A 112 4.81 17.25 12.83
N MET A 113 3.87 18.12 13.22
CA MET A 113 2.49 17.76 13.50
C MET A 113 1.65 17.67 12.23
N ARG A 114 1.94 18.42 11.17
CA ARG A 114 1.19 18.38 9.89
C ARG A 114 1.05 16.96 9.37
N ARG A 115 2.14 16.19 9.41
CA ARG A 115 2.14 14.78 9.02
C ARG A 115 1.23 13.93 9.92
N LYS A 116 1.36 14.07 11.25
CA LYS A 116 0.54 13.33 12.23
C LYS A 116 -0.95 13.71 12.17
N ILE A 117 -1.26 15.00 12.01
CA ILE A 117 -2.62 15.55 11.86
C ILE A 117 -3.25 15.03 10.57
N LEU A 118 -2.53 15.08 9.45
CA LEU A 118 -3.04 14.55 8.18
C LEU A 118 -3.32 13.05 8.27
N CYS A 119 -2.48 12.30 8.99
CA CYS A 119 -2.75 10.89 9.28
C CYS A 119 -3.96 10.70 10.19
N LEU A 120 -4.09 11.47 11.26
CA LEU A 120 -5.24 11.44 12.17
C LEU A 120 -6.54 11.76 11.45
N ALA A 121 -6.53 12.78 10.59
CA ALA A 121 -7.67 13.22 9.81
C ALA A 121 -8.05 12.18 8.75
N THR A 122 -7.07 11.55 8.09
CA THR A 122 -7.36 10.56 7.04
C THR A 122 -7.68 9.17 7.60
N PHE A 123 -7.18 8.80 8.77
CA PHE A 123 -7.32 7.45 9.34
C PHE A 123 -8.77 6.97 9.48
N PRO A 124 -9.76 7.76 9.95
CA PRO A 124 -11.16 7.33 10.01
C PRO A 124 -11.73 6.94 8.64
N PHE A 125 -11.28 7.59 7.56
CA PHE A 125 -11.68 7.27 6.20
C PHE A 125 -11.04 5.97 5.69
N PHE A 126 -9.89 5.58 6.26
CA PHE A 126 -9.19 4.34 5.95
C PHE A 126 -9.63 3.17 6.83
N ARG A 127 -10.01 3.36 8.10
CA ARG A 127 -10.30 2.24 9.01
C ARG A 127 -11.53 1.40 8.60
N ASN A 128 -12.51 2.01 7.94
CA ASN A 128 -13.77 1.36 7.54
C ASN A 128 -14.06 1.61 6.06
N TRP A 129 -13.03 1.52 5.21
CA TRP A 129 -13.15 1.83 3.79
C TRP A 129 -13.90 0.73 3.03
N ASP A 130 -13.69 -0.51 3.44
CA ASP A 130 -14.30 -1.76 3.01
C ASP A 130 -15.82 -1.73 3.25
N LYS A 131 -16.26 -1.22 4.41
CA LYS A 131 -17.68 -1.06 4.76
C LYS A 131 -18.44 -0.08 3.86
N ARG A 132 -17.76 0.69 3.01
CA ARG A 132 -18.35 1.65 2.06
C ARG A 132 -18.42 1.11 0.63
N LEU A 133 -18.19 -0.19 0.45
CA LEU A 133 -18.28 -0.90 -0.83
C LEU A 133 -19.63 -1.61 -0.92
N SER A 134 -20.07 -1.87 -2.16
CA SER A 134 -21.29 -2.63 -2.43
C SER A 134 -21.05 -4.16 -2.44
N PHE A 135 -19.85 -4.59 -2.06
CA PHE A 135 -19.41 -5.98 -2.01
C PHE A 135 -18.50 -6.17 -0.79
N THR A 136 -18.39 -7.42 -0.35
CA THR A 136 -17.56 -7.79 0.80
C THR A 136 -16.09 -7.85 0.41
N VAL A 137 -15.19 -7.45 1.31
CA VAL A 137 -13.74 -7.63 1.16
C VAL A 137 -13.24 -8.47 2.31
N THR A 138 -12.59 -9.60 2.01
CA THR A 138 -12.05 -10.52 3.03
C THR A 138 -10.53 -10.61 2.93
N GLY A 139 -9.89 -10.92 4.06
CA GLY A 139 -8.43 -11.10 4.18
C GLY A 139 -7.57 -9.83 4.09
N TRP A 140 -8.17 -8.65 3.89
CA TRP A 140 -7.45 -7.37 3.95
C TRP A 140 -6.74 -7.15 5.29
N ASP A 141 -7.42 -7.43 6.41
CA ASP A 141 -6.84 -7.27 7.75
C ASP A 141 -5.62 -8.17 7.96
N GLN A 142 -5.64 -9.38 7.40
CA GLN A 142 -4.54 -10.35 7.49
C GLN A 142 -3.30 -9.83 6.74
N LEU A 143 -3.49 -9.28 5.54
CA LEU A 143 -2.41 -8.67 4.75
C LEU A 143 -1.71 -7.54 5.52
N VAL A 144 -2.48 -6.61 6.11
CA VAL A 144 -1.90 -5.43 6.80
C VAL A 144 -1.38 -5.74 8.20
N ALA A 145 -1.87 -6.81 8.83
CA ALA A 145 -1.41 -7.28 10.13
C ALA A 145 -0.12 -8.12 10.05
N SER A 146 0.24 -8.59 8.85
CA SER A 146 1.39 -9.48 8.63
C SER A 146 2.71 -8.94 9.20
N ASP A 147 3.52 -9.86 9.70
CA ASP A 147 4.88 -9.56 10.11
C ASP A 147 5.68 -9.11 8.89
N ASN A 148 6.41 -8.01 9.05
CA ASN A 148 7.15 -7.33 7.99
C ASN A 148 6.30 -6.51 7.00
N PHE A 149 5.00 -6.25 7.25
CA PHE A 149 4.22 -5.31 6.42
C PHE A 149 4.96 -3.98 6.19
N THR A 150 5.63 -3.43 7.20
CA THR A 150 6.36 -2.16 7.11
C THR A 150 7.68 -2.23 6.35
N ASN A 151 8.21 -3.42 6.09
CA ASN A 151 9.50 -3.60 5.45
C ASN A 151 9.30 -3.66 3.93
N ILE A 152 9.68 -2.57 3.26
CA ILE A 152 9.52 -2.39 1.80
C ILE A 152 10.33 -3.43 1.01
N CYS A 153 11.49 -3.83 1.54
CA CYS A 153 12.41 -4.76 0.90
C CYS A 153 12.03 -6.23 1.14
N SER A 154 11.06 -6.49 2.00
CA SER A 154 10.65 -7.82 2.43
C SER A 154 9.41 -8.26 1.64
N TRP A 155 9.64 -8.82 0.45
CA TRP A 155 8.61 -9.49 -0.36
C TRP A 155 8.30 -10.87 0.17
N ARG A 156 7.42 -10.95 1.15
CA ARG A 156 7.31 -12.19 1.91
C ARG A 156 6.11 -13.03 1.47
N THR A 157 4.89 -12.52 1.49
CA THR A 157 3.70 -13.34 1.20
C THR A 157 3.38 -13.47 -0.29
N PRO A 158 3.35 -14.69 -0.87
CA PRO A 158 2.47 -14.96 -2.00
C PRO A 158 1.05 -14.53 -1.62
N CYS A 159 0.43 -13.80 -2.54
CA CYS A 159 -0.83 -13.13 -2.35
C CYS A 159 -1.70 -13.38 -3.58
N SER A 160 -2.97 -13.68 -3.34
CA SER A 160 -3.96 -13.79 -4.39
C SER A 160 -5.15 -12.88 -4.11
N ILE A 161 -5.74 -12.38 -5.17
CA ILE A 161 -7.01 -11.67 -5.13
C ILE A 161 -7.98 -12.40 -6.04
N THR A 162 -9.11 -12.81 -5.50
CA THR A 162 -10.17 -13.48 -6.26
C THR A 162 -11.45 -12.67 -6.19
N VAL A 163 -12.02 -12.36 -7.36
CA VAL A 163 -13.31 -11.69 -7.49
C VAL A 163 -14.39 -12.76 -7.57
N MET A 164 -15.25 -12.84 -6.56
CA MET A 164 -16.43 -13.70 -6.55
C MET A 164 -17.61 -12.94 -7.13
N TYR A 165 -18.35 -13.58 -8.03
CA TYR A 165 -19.38 -12.93 -8.84
C TYR A 165 -20.72 -13.69 -8.82
N ALA A 166 -21.79 -13.01 -9.23
CA ALA A 166 -23.14 -13.57 -9.22
C ALA A 166 -23.51 -14.29 -10.52
N LYS A 167 -23.14 -13.73 -11.67
CA LYS A 167 -23.39 -14.27 -13.01
C LYS A 167 -22.13 -14.16 -13.85
N ASP A 168 -21.79 -15.19 -14.61
CA ASP A 168 -20.70 -15.09 -15.58
C ASP A 168 -21.23 -14.48 -16.88
N THR A 169 -20.75 -13.30 -17.25
CA THR A 169 -21.04 -12.67 -18.54
C THR A 169 -19.73 -12.27 -19.22
N GLU A 170 -19.73 -12.28 -20.55
CA GLU A 170 -18.55 -11.92 -21.34
C GLU A 170 -18.10 -10.48 -21.04
N GLU A 171 -19.03 -9.52 -21.00
CA GLU A 171 -18.75 -8.13 -20.65
C GLU A 171 -18.11 -7.99 -19.25
N PHE A 172 -18.61 -8.74 -18.26
CA PHE A 172 -18.05 -8.74 -16.91
C PHE A 172 -16.63 -9.32 -16.89
N ARG A 173 -16.42 -10.41 -17.64
CA ARG A 173 -15.10 -11.06 -17.79
C ARG A 173 -14.08 -10.11 -18.41
N GLU A 174 -14.45 -9.41 -19.48
CA GLU A 174 -13.59 -8.42 -20.13
C GLU A 174 -13.25 -7.22 -19.23
N LEU A 175 -14.24 -6.75 -18.45
CA LEU A 175 -14.07 -5.67 -17.48
C LEU A 175 -13.05 -6.03 -16.39
N VAL A 176 -13.21 -7.18 -15.75
CA VAL A 176 -12.30 -7.65 -14.70
C VAL A 176 -10.91 -7.88 -15.28
N ARG A 177 -10.81 -8.56 -16.43
CA ARG A 177 -9.54 -8.80 -17.14
C ARG A 177 -8.81 -7.49 -17.45
N SER A 178 -9.51 -6.48 -17.96
CA SER A 178 -8.92 -5.18 -18.30
C SER A 178 -8.35 -4.48 -17.07
N ILE A 179 -9.06 -4.54 -15.95
CA ILE A 179 -8.61 -3.93 -14.69
C ILE A 179 -7.41 -4.68 -14.12
N PHE A 180 -7.44 -6.00 -14.17
CA PHE A 180 -6.33 -6.85 -13.73
C PHE A 180 -5.07 -6.62 -14.58
N TYR A 181 -5.22 -6.50 -15.89
CA TYR A 181 -4.14 -6.12 -16.78
C TYR A 181 -3.53 -4.76 -16.41
N ILE A 182 -4.37 -3.73 -16.19
CA ILE A 182 -3.90 -2.40 -15.76
C ILE A 182 -3.17 -2.48 -14.43
N PHE A 183 -3.67 -3.30 -13.49
CA PHE A 183 -3.02 -3.52 -12.21
C PHE A 183 -1.63 -4.12 -12.39
N CYS A 184 -1.50 -5.25 -13.10
CA CYS A 184 -0.23 -5.91 -13.38
C CYS A 184 0.78 -4.95 -14.03
N SER A 185 0.33 -4.17 -15.02
CA SER A 185 1.17 -3.18 -15.71
C SER A 185 1.65 -2.05 -14.79
N ARG A 186 0.84 -1.64 -13.80
CA ARG A 186 1.23 -0.62 -12.82
C ARG A 186 2.19 -1.14 -11.76
N THR A 187 2.08 -2.41 -11.40
CA THR A 187 2.93 -3.05 -10.38
C THR A 187 4.23 -3.56 -10.93
N LEU A 188 4.34 -3.79 -12.25
CA LEU A 188 5.54 -4.32 -12.88
C LEU A 188 6.82 -3.50 -12.57
N PRO A 189 6.83 -2.15 -12.65
CA PRO A 189 8.03 -1.38 -12.29
C PRO A 189 8.43 -1.50 -10.81
N VAL A 190 7.46 -1.78 -9.93
CA VAL A 190 7.74 -2.04 -8.52
C VAL A 190 8.36 -3.42 -8.35
N PHE A 191 7.87 -4.42 -9.10
CA PHE A 191 8.47 -5.73 -9.14
C PHE A 191 9.93 -5.69 -9.64
N GLU A 192 10.17 -5.08 -10.81
CA GLU A 192 11.50 -4.95 -11.42
C GLU A 192 12.51 -4.23 -10.50
N ALA A 193 12.08 -3.24 -9.73
CA ALA A 193 12.95 -2.48 -8.83
C ALA A 193 13.44 -3.29 -7.60
N PHE A 194 12.80 -4.42 -7.29
CA PHE A 194 13.10 -5.24 -6.13
C PHE A 194 13.24 -6.72 -6.49
N GLU A 195 13.54 -7.02 -7.76
CA GLU A 195 13.66 -8.37 -8.28
C GLU A 195 14.69 -9.16 -7.47
N SER A 196 14.23 -10.21 -6.82
CA SER A 196 15.07 -11.26 -6.25
C SER A 196 14.80 -12.54 -7.04
N GLU A 197 15.75 -13.46 -7.13
CA GLU A 197 15.62 -14.71 -7.90
C GLU A 197 14.38 -15.56 -7.52
N GLU A 198 13.73 -15.30 -6.38
CA GLU A 198 12.54 -16.01 -5.90
C GLU A 198 11.22 -15.20 -5.98
N SER A 199 11.19 -14.02 -6.60
CA SER A 199 9.97 -13.21 -6.67
C SER A 199 9.13 -13.46 -7.92
N ASP A 200 7.83 -13.71 -7.76
CA ASP A 200 6.88 -13.83 -8.87
C ASP A 200 6.17 -12.50 -9.15
N ALA A 201 6.20 -12.08 -10.43
CA ALA A 201 5.42 -10.94 -10.91
C ALA A 201 3.91 -11.23 -10.81
N TRP A 202 3.10 -10.18 -10.69
CA TRP A 202 1.65 -10.34 -10.65
C TRP A 202 1.11 -10.80 -12.01
N GLY A 203 0.49 -11.97 -12.02
CA GLY A 203 -0.26 -12.52 -13.14
C GLY A 203 -1.76 -12.57 -12.85
N TYR A 204 -2.58 -12.67 -13.89
CA TYR A 204 -4.01 -12.87 -13.76
C TYR A 204 -4.45 -14.14 -14.49
N ASN A 205 -5.40 -14.85 -13.89
CA ASN A 205 -6.07 -16.01 -14.48
C ASN A 205 -7.58 -15.90 -14.21
N GLY A 206 -8.34 -15.59 -15.25
CA GLY A 206 -9.78 -15.35 -15.15
C GLY A 206 -10.11 -14.23 -14.16
N TYR A 207 -10.79 -14.59 -13.07
CA TYR A 207 -11.21 -13.68 -12.00
C TYR A 207 -10.25 -13.64 -10.80
N SER A 208 -9.06 -14.21 -10.97
CA SER A 208 -8.01 -14.16 -9.94
C SER A 208 -6.75 -13.45 -10.41
N LEU A 209 -6.11 -12.75 -9.48
CA LEU A 209 -4.76 -12.20 -9.57
C LEU A 209 -3.87 -12.96 -8.58
N GLN A 210 -2.64 -13.26 -8.95
CA GLN A 210 -1.66 -13.93 -8.08
C GLN A 210 -0.29 -13.29 -8.26
N GLY A 211 0.46 -13.13 -7.17
CA GLY A 211 1.83 -12.61 -7.18
C GLY A 211 2.32 -12.46 -5.74
N ARG A 212 3.46 -11.80 -5.53
CA ARG A 212 3.91 -11.46 -4.16
C ARG A 212 3.49 -10.06 -3.74
N ALA A 213 3.18 -9.86 -2.46
CA ALA A 213 2.78 -8.56 -1.92
C ALA A 213 3.75 -8.04 -0.86
N ASN A 214 4.12 -6.76 -0.96
CA ASN A 214 4.71 -5.94 0.10
C ASN A 214 3.76 -4.76 0.43
N CYS A 215 4.12 -3.85 1.34
CA CYS A 215 3.27 -2.68 1.64
C CYS A 215 2.97 -1.79 0.44
N THR A 216 3.89 -1.71 -0.52
CA THR A 216 3.71 -0.93 -1.74
C THR A 216 2.63 -1.58 -2.59
N ILE A 217 2.74 -2.89 -2.87
CA ILE A 217 1.70 -3.65 -3.56
C ILE A 217 0.36 -3.59 -2.84
N ALA A 218 0.32 -3.71 -1.51
CA ALA A 218 -0.90 -3.62 -0.71
C ALA A 218 -1.65 -2.30 -0.97
N GLY A 219 -0.93 -1.19 -1.14
CA GLY A 219 -1.57 0.05 -1.52
C GLY A 219 -2.14 0.04 -2.95
N TYR A 220 -1.56 -0.71 -3.90
CA TYR A 220 -2.13 -0.87 -5.25
C TYR A 220 -3.39 -1.72 -5.15
N LEU A 221 -3.37 -2.77 -4.32
CA LEU A 221 -4.55 -3.59 -4.03
C LEU A 221 -5.67 -2.73 -3.46
N TYR A 222 -5.37 -1.84 -2.51
CA TYR A 222 -6.33 -0.91 -1.96
C TYR A 222 -7.02 -0.06 -3.05
N TYR A 223 -6.25 0.53 -3.96
CA TYR A 223 -6.82 1.35 -5.03
C TYR A 223 -7.60 0.52 -6.06
N LEU A 224 -7.07 -0.65 -6.41
CA LEU A 224 -7.74 -1.63 -7.27
C LEU A 224 -9.14 -1.93 -6.71
N VAL A 225 -9.24 -2.29 -5.44
CA VAL A 225 -10.52 -2.65 -4.81
C VAL A 225 -11.42 -1.42 -4.60
N ARG A 226 -10.89 -0.37 -3.94
CA ARG A 226 -11.69 0.81 -3.55
C ARG A 226 -12.20 1.63 -4.73
N LYS A 227 -11.44 1.68 -5.83
CA LYS A 227 -11.73 2.55 -6.97
C LYS A 227 -12.16 1.76 -8.20
N ASP A 228 -11.29 0.88 -8.69
CA ASP A 228 -11.50 0.24 -9.99
C ASP A 228 -12.58 -0.86 -9.91
N LEU A 229 -12.48 -1.81 -8.96
CA LEU A 229 -13.51 -2.85 -8.74
C LEU A 229 -14.81 -2.27 -8.19
N LYS A 230 -14.75 -1.24 -7.33
CA LYS A 230 -15.95 -0.47 -6.92
C LYS A 230 -16.71 0.09 -8.12
N LYS A 231 -16.01 0.61 -9.13
CA LYS A 231 -16.63 1.11 -10.35
C LYS A 231 -17.29 -0.02 -11.14
N VAL A 232 -16.62 -1.17 -11.29
CA VAL A 232 -17.23 -2.36 -11.93
C VAL A 232 -18.48 -2.79 -11.20
N ALA A 233 -18.41 -2.98 -9.87
CA ALA A 233 -19.56 -3.39 -9.08
C ALA A 233 -20.73 -2.42 -9.22
N ARG A 234 -20.48 -1.11 -9.33
CA ARG A 234 -21.53 -0.11 -9.54
C ARG A 234 -22.17 -0.20 -10.94
N ILE A 235 -21.39 -0.55 -11.96
CA ILE A 235 -21.87 -0.68 -13.34
C ILE A 235 -22.64 -1.99 -13.53
N THR A 236 -22.09 -3.10 -13.02
CA THR A 236 -22.60 -4.44 -13.33
C THR A 236 -23.47 -5.03 -12.23
N GLY A 237 -23.36 -4.55 -10.99
CA GLY A 237 -24.02 -5.16 -9.82
C GLY A 237 -23.56 -6.60 -9.53
N ASN A 238 -22.47 -7.06 -10.16
CA ASN A 238 -22.19 -8.48 -10.30
C ASN A 238 -21.11 -9.01 -9.35
N ILE A 239 -20.36 -8.12 -8.67
CA ILE A 239 -19.33 -8.50 -7.69
C ILE A 239 -20.00 -8.75 -6.34
N ARG A 240 -19.84 -9.95 -5.78
CA ARG A 240 -20.33 -10.32 -4.45
C ARG A 240 -19.26 -10.09 -3.38
N GLU A 241 -18.06 -10.57 -3.66
CA GLU A 241 -16.94 -10.56 -2.72
C GLU A 241 -15.62 -10.40 -3.48
N VAL A 242 -14.66 -9.75 -2.84
CA VAL A 242 -13.26 -9.74 -3.25
C VAL A 242 -12.44 -10.34 -2.11
N ALA A 243 -11.95 -11.56 -2.33
CA ALA A 243 -11.15 -12.29 -1.35
C ALA A 243 -9.67 -12.03 -1.59
N ILE A 244 -8.95 -11.64 -0.54
CA ILE A 244 -7.50 -11.42 -0.56
C ILE A 244 -6.86 -12.48 0.32
N ALA A 245 -6.12 -13.42 -0.25
CA ALA A 245 -5.42 -14.45 0.53
C ALA A 245 -3.91 -14.20 0.50
N CYS A 246 -3.25 -14.29 1.65
CA CYS A 246 -1.80 -14.14 1.75
C CYS A 246 -1.23 -15.37 2.45
N SER A 247 -0.34 -16.11 1.79
CA SER A 247 0.23 -17.35 2.33
C SER A 247 1.48 -17.04 3.17
N HIS A 248 1.29 -16.59 4.41
CA HIS A 248 2.29 -16.71 5.49
C HIS A 248 1.59 -16.93 6.84
N TYR A 249 0.89 -18.05 6.95
CA TYR A 249 0.97 -18.82 8.19
C TYR A 249 1.87 -20.00 7.84
N GLU A 250 3.11 -19.99 8.34
CA GLU A 250 4.01 -21.13 8.23
C GLU A 250 3.30 -22.39 8.73
N LYS A 251 2.97 -23.33 7.84
CA LYS A 251 3.16 -24.73 8.17
C LYS A 251 4.61 -25.02 7.85
N VAL A 252 5.42 -25.13 8.90
CA VAL A 252 6.72 -25.78 8.86
C VAL A 252 6.51 -27.13 8.21
N TYR A 253 7.00 -27.31 6.98
CA TYR A 253 7.15 -28.64 6.41
C TYR A 253 8.47 -29.17 6.94
N GLU A 254 8.39 -30.06 7.93
CA GLU A 254 9.51 -30.95 8.24
C GLU A 254 9.91 -31.64 6.94
N LYS A 255 11.20 -31.52 6.61
CA LYS A 255 11.82 -32.16 5.47
C LYS A 255 11.85 -33.65 5.77
N THR A 256 10.87 -34.42 5.30
CA THR A 256 11.01 -35.87 5.27
C THR A 256 12.08 -36.20 4.24
N THR A 257 13.31 -36.32 4.70
CA THR A 257 14.39 -36.93 3.93
C THR A 257 14.04 -38.41 3.78
N THR A 258 13.38 -38.77 2.69
CA THR A 258 13.47 -40.15 2.19
C THR A 258 14.84 -40.30 1.57
N SER A 259 15.81 -40.75 2.36
CA SER A 259 16.99 -41.45 1.84
C SER A 259 16.50 -42.79 1.31
N SER A 260 16.18 -42.83 0.02
CA SER A 260 16.13 -44.07 -0.74
C SER A 260 17.57 -44.50 -1.02
N ASP A 261 18.22 -45.13 -0.05
CA ASP A 261 19.40 -45.93 -0.34
C ASP A 261 18.92 -47.34 -0.71
N SER A 262 18.69 -47.50 -2.00
CA SER A 262 18.71 -48.78 -2.67
C SER A 262 20.06 -48.95 -3.34
N GLU A 263 20.96 -49.73 -2.74
CA GLU A 263 22.03 -50.47 -3.41
C GLU A 263 22.11 -51.82 -2.66
N GLY A 264 21.68 -52.93 -3.27
CA GLY A 264 22.58 -53.89 -3.94
C GLY A 264 23.19 -54.83 -2.88
N THR A 265 23.25 -56.14 -2.98
CA THR A 265 23.55 -56.98 -4.14
C THR A 265 23.51 -58.45 -3.68
N SER A 266 23.10 -59.35 -4.58
CA SER A 266 23.59 -60.73 -4.77
C SER A 266 23.85 -61.66 -3.56
N SER A 267 23.11 -62.77 -3.50
CA SER A 267 23.58 -64.15 -3.73
C SER A 267 22.40 -65.13 -3.59
#